data_AF-A0A1X2GYY4-F1
#
_entry.id   AF-A0A1X2GYY4-F1
#
_cell.length_a   1.000
_cell.length_b   1.000
_cell.length_c   1.000
_cell.angle_alpha   90.00
_cell.angle_beta   90.00
_cell.angle_gamma   90.00
#
_symmetry.space_group_name_H-M   'P 1'
#
loop_
_entity.id
_entity.type
_entity.pdbx_description
1 polymer ?
#
loop_
_entity_poly.entity_id
_entity_poly.type
_entity_poly.pdbx_seq_one_letter_code
_entity_poly.pdbx_strand_id
1 'polypeptide(L)'
;MALLTTGLTTGLVLDCGNLETTILPVYTSRPLFPYISSSPLAGRSLTQRLKTLMLEHARYIPPSHLHLSLAPQTAIPPDILRPQLLEDIKTRVLFCSPLLIAKEGSADRVEEYKNFSSATDTYFPIVRPDGTKATLLIPGWIRERTAEVLFEGDEDDEPNLAHCILNTLLKMGPDLRKPLICNILLVGGTSGLPGLQSRLKQELLRIMRDPTKHEQRRYGSLLRLQKAIRFIDNPEESKGAGRIFMSNVRGWIGGSLMGSLKMSSEELTREKYTGHVTDWSIGHWGIPPSIAPTAPITLTSTSTEASSSTSST
;
A
#
# COMPACT_ATOMS: atom_id res chain seq x y z
N MET A 1 -7.90 7.73 9.63
CA MET A 1 -9.30 7.58 9.18
C MET A 1 -9.74 6.12 9.07
N ALA A 2 -9.09 5.28 8.26
CA ALA A 2 -9.53 3.89 8.06
C ALA A 2 -9.69 3.07 9.36
N LEU A 3 -8.84 3.29 10.37
CA LEU A 3 -8.94 2.60 11.66
C LEU A 3 -10.28 2.86 12.38
N LEU A 4 -10.88 4.05 12.23
CA LEU A 4 -12.17 4.39 12.85
C LEU A 4 -13.30 3.46 12.40
N THR A 5 -13.22 2.93 11.16
CA THR A 5 -14.20 1.98 10.64
C THR A 5 -14.25 0.67 11.42
N THR A 6 -13.21 0.38 12.21
CA THR A 6 -13.10 -0.82 13.06
C THR A 6 -13.56 -0.56 14.50
N GLY A 7 -13.87 0.69 14.86
CA GLY A 7 -14.15 1.08 16.24
C GLY A 7 -12.94 1.08 17.18
N LEU A 8 -11.74 0.81 16.67
CA LEU A 8 -10.50 0.83 17.43
C LEU A 8 -9.83 2.20 17.36
N THR A 9 -9.16 2.58 18.45
CA THR A 9 -8.38 3.83 18.55
C THR A 9 -6.88 3.57 18.42
N THR A 10 -6.42 2.34 18.61
CA THR A 10 -5.00 1.95 18.52
C THR A 10 -4.84 0.78 17.56
N GLY A 11 -3.93 0.91 16.60
CA GLY A 11 -3.62 -0.13 15.62
C GLY A 11 -2.55 0.28 14.63
N LEU A 12 -2.00 -0.71 13.94
CA LEU A 12 -1.05 -0.54 12.86
C LEU A 12 -1.80 -0.56 11.52
N VAL A 13 -1.81 0.56 10.80
CA VAL A 13 -2.50 0.67 9.51
C VAL A 13 -1.49 0.48 8.39
N LEU A 14 -1.66 -0.57 7.59
CA LEU A 14 -0.89 -0.85 6.38
C LEU A 14 -1.76 -0.45 5.18
N ASP A 15 -1.40 0.63 4.49
CA ASP A 15 -2.09 1.10 3.28
C ASP A 15 -1.30 0.68 2.03
N CYS A 16 -1.78 -0.36 1.37
CA CYS A 16 -1.20 -0.91 0.14
C CYS A 16 -1.82 -0.23 -1.08
N GLY A 17 -1.21 0.89 -1.49
CA GLY A 17 -1.63 1.70 -2.62
C GLY A 17 -1.15 1.17 -3.97
N ASN A 18 -1.16 2.06 -4.97
CA ASN A 18 -0.63 1.76 -6.30
C ASN A 18 0.88 2.06 -6.40
N LEU A 19 1.35 3.19 -5.85
CA LEU A 19 2.75 3.60 -5.98
C LEU A 19 3.64 3.12 -4.83
N GLU A 20 3.07 3.06 -3.64
CA GLU A 20 3.78 2.67 -2.43
C GLU A 20 2.83 1.96 -1.48
N THR A 21 3.43 1.23 -0.55
CA THR A 21 2.75 0.69 0.62
C THR A 21 3.27 1.45 1.84
N THR A 22 2.38 2.03 2.64
CA THR A 22 2.76 2.79 3.84
C THR A 22 2.27 2.12 5.12
N ILE A 23 3.03 2.27 6.20
CA ILE A 23 2.73 1.71 7.51
C ILE A 23 2.69 2.85 8.51
N LEU A 24 1.49 3.15 8.98
CA LEU A 24 1.26 4.21 9.95
C LEU A 24 0.79 3.60 11.28
N PRO A 25 1.60 3.67 12.34
CA PRO A 25 1.16 3.35 13.68
C PRO A 25 0.23 4.46 14.20
N VAL A 26 -0.94 4.06 14.69
CA VAL A 26 -1.93 4.96 15.32
C VAL A 26 -2.12 4.51 16.75
N TYR A 27 -1.90 5.41 17.71
CA TYR A 27 -2.07 5.14 19.13
C TYR A 27 -3.05 6.14 19.74
N THR A 28 -4.11 5.67 20.40
CA THR A 28 -5.13 6.52 21.03
C THR A 28 -5.69 7.59 20.07
N SER A 29 -6.00 7.17 18.85
CA SER A 29 -6.49 8.02 17.74
C SER A 29 -5.51 9.07 17.25
N ARG A 30 -4.23 9.03 17.67
CA ARG A 30 -3.17 9.90 17.17
C ARG A 30 -2.24 9.14 16.23
N PRO A 31 -2.07 9.59 14.97
CA PRO A 31 -1.07 9.03 14.08
C PRO A 31 0.34 9.39 14.57
N LEU A 32 1.22 8.40 14.66
CA LEU A 32 2.61 8.60 15.07
C LEU A 32 3.50 8.76 13.83
N PHE A 33 3.35 9.89 13.14
CA PHE A 33 4.07 10.19 11.89
C PHE A 33 5.59 9.98 11.92
N PRO A 34 6.32 10.31 13.01
CA PRO A 34 7.77 10.08 13.06
C PRO A 34 8.19 8.62 12.89
N TYR A 35 7.28 7.67 13.12
CA TYR A 35 7.55 6.23 13.01
C TYR A 35 6.99 5.60 11.74
N ILE A 36 6.47 6.40 10.80
CA ILE A 36 5.99 5.89 9.53
C ILE A 36 7.13 5.17 8.77
N SER A 37 6.77 4.10 8.08
CA SER A 37 7.67 3.46 7.11
C SER A 37 6.90 3.24 5.82
N SER A 38 7.61 3.26 4.69
CA SER A 38 7.04 2.97 3.39
C SER A 38 7.90 1.95 2.65
N SER A 39 7.30 1.31 1.65
CA SER A 39 7.97 0.44 0.70
C SER A 39 7.43 0.76 -0.70
N PRO A 40 8.29 0.83 -1.74
CA PRO A 40 7.83 1.02 -3.12
C PRO A 40 7.11 -0.23 -3.67
N LEU A 41 7.16 -1.35 -2.95
CA LEU A 41 6.52 -2.61 -3.33
C LEU A 41 4.99 -2.50 -3.13
N ALA A 42 4.30 -2.19 -4.23
CA ALA A 42 2.87 -1.91 -4.25
C ALA A 42 2.22 -2.36 -5.57
N GLY A 43 1.06 -1.78 -5.90
CA GLY A 43 0.28 -2.13 -7.09
C GLY A 43 1.04 -1.97 -8.43
N ARG A 44 1.90 -0.97 -8.55
CA ARG A 44 2.72 -0.71 -9.74
C ARG A 44 3.75 -1.83 -9.94
N SER A 45 4.42 -2.27 -8.87
CA SER A 45 5.39 -3.36 -8.92
C SER A 45 4.74 -4.67 -9.35
N LEU A 46 3.51 -4.95 -8.88
CA LEU A 46 2.71 -6.08 -9.36
C LEU A 46 2.40 -5.97 -10.86
N THR A 47 1.92 -4.81 -11.31
CA THR A 47 1.57 -4.59 -12.72
C THR A 47 2.81 -4.71 -13.63
N GLN A 48 3.97 -4.21 -13.20
CA GLN A 48 5.23 -4.35 -13.93
C GLN A 48 5.70 -5.80 -13.99
N ARG A 49 5.68 -6.52 -12.87
CA ARG A 49 6.04 -7.94 -12.80
C ARG A 49 5.11 -8.80 -13.68
N LEU A 50 3.81 -8.53 -13.63
CA LEU A 50 2.81 -9.19 -14.47
C LEU A 50 3.12 -9.00 -15.95
N LYS A 51 3.41 -7.75 -16.36
CA LYS A 51 3.73 -7.43 -17.75
C LYS A 51 4.95 -8.22 -18.24
N THR A 52 6.03 -8.26 -17.47
CA THR A 52 7.24 -9.03 -17.80
C THR A 52 6.93 -10.51 -17.97
N LEU A 53 6.26 -11.13 -16.99
CA LEU A 53 5.93 -12.55 -17.03
C LEU A 53 4.97 -12.91 -18.17
N MET A 54 4.01 -12.03 -18.48
CA MET A 54 3.08 -12.20 -19.60
C MET A 54 3.81 -12.20 -20.95
N LEU A 55 4.74 -11.28 -21.16
CA LEU A 55 5.50 -11.20 -22.42
C LEU A 55 6.40 -12.42 -22.64
N GLU A 56 7.01 -12.93 -21.57
CA GLU A 56 7.95 -14.06 -21.65
C GLU A 56 7.24 -15.42 -21.77
N HIS A 57 6.16 -15.63 -21.01
CA HIS A 57 5.63 -16.97 -20.77
C HIS A 57 4.18 -17.19 -21.13
N ALA A 58 3.36 -16.15 -21.24
CA ALA A 58 1.99 -16.32 -21.67
C ALA A 58 1.88 -16.46 -23.19
N ARG A 59 0.72 -16.93 -23.66
CA ARG A 59 0.47 -17.18 -25.08
C ARG A 59 -0.77 -16.46 -25.55
N TYR A 60 -0.69 -15.93 -26.75
CA TYR A 60 -1.80 -15.31 -27.46
C TYR A 60 -2.44 -16.34 -28.39
N ILE A 61 -3.77 -16.45 -28.31
CA ILE A 61 -4.59 -17.30 -29.17
C ILE A 61 -5.43 -16.37 -30.06
N PRO A 62 -5.20 -16.37 -31.38
CA PRO A 62 -5.95 -15.53 -32.31
C PRO A 62 -7.41 -15.96 -32.42
N PRO A 63 -8.30 -15.06 -32.89
CA PRO A 63 -9.67 -15.41 -33.24
C PRO A 63 -9.67 -16.59 -34.21
N SER A 64 -10.22 -17.73 -33.78
CA SER A 64 -10.37 -18.93 -34.61
C SER A 64 -11.64 -19.68 -34.24
N HIS A 65 -12.16 -20.47 -35.18
CA HIS A 65 -13.30 -21.36 -34.95
C HIS A 65 -12.90 -22.69 -34.31
N LEU A 66 -11.60 -22.90 -34.08
CA LEU A 66 -11.08 -24.12 -33.48
C LEU A 66 -11.31 -24.11 -31.97
N HIS A 67 -11.42 -25.31 -31.40
CA HIS A 67 -11.40 -25.46 -29.95
C HIS A 67 -10.08 -24.90 -29.39
N LEU A 68 -10.15 -24.25 -28.23
CA LEU A 68 -9.09 -23.41 -27.68
C LEU A 68 -7.76 -24.16 -27.46
N SER A 69 -7.82 -25.45 -27.15
CA SER A 69 -6.65 -26.32 -26.97
C SER A 69 -5.92 -26.65 -28.28
N LEU A 70 -6.59 -26.54 -29.42
CA LEU A 70 -6.07 -26.87 -30.76
C LEU A 70 -5.65 -25.62 -31.56
N ALA A 71 -6.00 -24.43 -31.06
CA ALA A 71 -5.73 -23.17 -31.74
C ALA A 71 -4.22 -22.83 -31.69
N PRO A 72 -3.68 -22.16 -32.73
CA PRO A 72 -2.27 -21.79 -32.77
C PRO A 72 -1.95 -20.81 -31.63
N GLN A 73 -0.89 -21.11 -30.89
CA GLN A 73 -0.43 -20.28 -29.78
C GLN A 73 0.81 -19.50 -30.21
N THR A 74 0.76 -18.18 -30.12
CA THR A 74 1.90 -17.30 -30.44
C THR A 74 2.34 -16.50 -29.21
N ALA A 75 3.51 -15.90 -29.27
CA ALA A 75 3.93 -14.93 -28.25
C ALA A 75 2.98 -13.72 -28.25
N ILE A 76 2.80 -13.09 -27.08
CA ILE A 76 1.92 -11.93 -26.94
C ILE A 76 2.58 -10.70 -27.58
N PRO A 77 1.95 -10.05 -28.58
CA PRO A 77 2.41 -8.76 -29.08
C PRO A 77 2.33 -7.69 -27.98
N PRO A 78 3.36 -6.83 -27.82
CA PRO A 78 3.42 -5.87 -26.72
C PRO A 78 2.28 -4.85 -26.73
N ASP A 79 1.71 -4.55 -27.90
CA ASP A 79 0.61 -3.59 -28.07
C ASP A 79 -0.72 -4.05 -27.46
N ILE A 80 -0.85 -5.35 -27.18
CA ILE A 80 -2.07 -5.92 -26.57
C ILE A 80 -2.10 -5.63 -25.06
N LEU A 81 -0.94 -5.63 -24.39
CA LEU A 81 -0.83 -5.49 -22.93
C LEU A 81 -0.92 -4.03 -22.47
N ARG A 82 -2.09 -3.42 -22.71
CA ARG A 82 -2.40 -2.06 -22.24
C ARG A 82 -2.55 -2.03 -20.72
N PRO A 83 -2.31 -0.87 -20.07
CA PRO A 83 -2.48 -0.72 -18.63
C PRO A 83 -3.86 -1.19 -18.12
N GLN A 84 -4.94 -0.86 -18.83
CA GLN A 84 -6.30 -1.25 -18.42
C GLN A 84 -6.49 -2.77 -18.45
N LEU A 85 -5.94 -3.45 -19.46
CA LEU A 85 -6.01 -4.92 -19.55
C LEU A 85 -5.18 -5.57 -18.45
N LEU A 86 -4.00 -5.03 -18.15
CA LEU A 86 -3.16 -5.54 -17.05
C LEU A 86 -3.85 -5.37 -15.70
N GLU A 87 -4.54 -4.26 -15.45
CA GLU A 87 -5.36 -4.07 -14.24
C GLU A 87 -6.52 -5.06 -14.17
N ASP A 88 -7.18 -5.35 -15.30
CA ASP A 88 -8.27 -6.33 -15.35
C ASP A 88 -7.78 -7.76 -15.08
N ILE A 89 -6.64 -8.14 -15.68
CA ILE A 89 -5.98 -9.43 -15.39
C ILE A 89 -5.53 -9.48 -13.92
N LYS A 90 -4.92 -8.39 -13.41
CA LYS A 90 -4.44 -8.29 -12.03
C LYS A 90 -5.56 -8.54 -11.02
N THR A 91 -6.74 -7.96 -11.25
CA THR A 91 -7.87 -8.04 -10.32
C THR A 91 -8.65 -9.35 -10.40
N ARG A 92 -8.68 -10.01 -11.57
CA ARG A 92 -9.48 -11.24 -11.76
C ARG A 92 -8.70 -12.53 -11.62
N VAL A 93 -7.40 -12.52 -11.92
CA VAL A 93 -6.63 -13.75 -12.14
C VAL A 93 -5.60 -14.00 -11.03
N LEU A 94 -5.01 -12.94 -10.46
CA LEU A 94 -3.94 -13.07 -9.48
C LEU A 94 -4.46 -13.40 -8.09
N PHE A 95 -3.63 -14.12 -7.35
CA PHE A 95 -3.82 -14.41 -5.94
C PHE A 95 -2.46 -14.66 -5.28
N CYS A 96 -2.37 -14.46 -3.97
CA CYS A 96 -1.21 -14.81 -3.18
C CYS A 96 -1.27 -16.28 -2.78
N SER A 97 -0.25 -17.05 -3.16
CA SER A 97 -0.02 -18.38 -2.65
C SER A 97 0.51 -18.33 -1.19
N PRO A 98 0.29 -19.40 -0.41
CA PRO A 98 0.95 -19.59 0.88
C PRO A 98 2.48 -19.53 0.76
N LEU A 99 3.17 -19.31 1.88
CA LEU A 99 4.62 -19.23 1.91
C LEU A 99 5.26 -20.52 1.36
N LEU A 100 5.96 -20.40 0.23
CA LEU A 100 6.79 -21.46 -0.33
C LEU A 100 8.16 -21.39 0.32
N ILE A 101 8.51 -22.38 1.14
CA ILE A 101 9.87 -22.52 1.68
C ILE A 101 10.73 -23.09 0.55
N ALA A 102 11.39 -22.22 -0.20
CA ALA A 102 12.36 -22.63 -1.20
C ALA A 102 13.50 -23.40 -0.52
N LYS A 103 13.89 -24.54 -1.10
CA LYS A 103 15.13 -25.21 -0.70
C LYS A 103 16.29 -24.42 -1.30
N GLU A 104 17.24 -23.99 -0.48
CA GLU A 104 18.47 -23.34 -0.95
C GLU A 104 19.16 -24.24 -1.99
N GLY A 105 19.34 -23.77 -3.24
CA GLY A 105 20.20 -24.43 -4.23
C GLY A 105 19.71 -24.56 -5.68
N SER A 106 18.52 -24.07 -6.06
CA SER A 106 18.07 -24.12 -7.46
C SER A 106 18.63 -22.93 -8.26
N ALA A 107 19.44 -23.22 -9.29
CA ALA A 107 20.00 -22.20 -10.19
C ALA A 107 18.92 -21.57 -11.10
N ASP A 108 17.76 -22.22 -11.27
CA ASP A 108 16.70 -21.78 -12.15
C ASP A 108 15.35 -21.67 -11.41
N ARG A 109 15.14 -20.51 -10.78
CA ARG A 109 13.93 -20.20 -10.00
C ARG A 109 12.64 -20.37 -10.81
N VAL A 110 12.67 -20.16 -12.12
CA VAL A 110 11.47 -20.26 -12.98
C VAL A 110 11.00 -21.70 -13.14
N GLU A 111 11.91 -22.66 -13.28
CA GLU A 111 11.55 -24.08 -13.34
C GLU A 111 10.98 -24.58 -12.02
N GLU A 112 11.53 -24.09 -10.89
CA GLU A 112 10.98 -24.34 -9.57
C GLU A 112 9.51 -23.91 -9.49
N TYR A 113 9.19 -22.68 -9.91
CA TYR A 113 7.80 -22.20 -9.88
C TYR A 113 6.86 -23.00 -10.78
N LYS A 114 7.33 -23.46 -11.95
CA LYS A 114 6.52 -24.33 -12.81
C LYS A 114 6.20 -25.66 -12.14
N ASN A 115 7.15 -26.20 -11.37
CA ASN A 115 7.00 -27.49 -10.70
C ASN A 115 6.19 -27.42 -9.40
N PHE A 116 6.26 -26.30 -8.67
CA PHE A 116 5.56 -26.13 -7.39
C PHE A 116 4.21 -25.43 -7.47
N SER A 117 3.88 -24.80 -8.60
CA SER A 117 2.62 -24.10 -8.78
C SER A 117 1.42 -25.03 -8.65
N SER A 118 0.50 -24.69 -7.75
CA SER A 118 -0.78 -25.37 -7.58
C SER A 118 -1.88 -24.78 -8.49
N ALA A 119 -1.63 -23.60 -9.05
CA ALA A 119 -2.58 -22.88 -9.89
C ALA A 119 -2.82 -23.56 -11.24
N THR A 120 -4.07 -23.52 -11.68
CA THR A 120 -4.46 -23.94 -13.03
C THR A 120 -4.22 -22.84 -14.06
N ASP A 121 -3.86 -23.27 -15.27
CA ASP A 121 -3.78 -22.40 -16.43
C ASP A 121 -5.16 -21.82 -16.74
N THR A 122 -5.19 -20.54 -17.12
CA THR A 122 -6.43 -19.80 -17.32
C THR A 122 -6.47 -19.19 -18.72
N TYR A 123 -7.58 -19.39 -19.40
CA TYR A 123 -7.90 -18.75 -20.67
C TYR A 123 -8.64 -17.44 -20.40
N PHE A 124 -7.97 -16.32 -20.63
CA PHE A 124 -8.50 -14.99 -20.40
C PHE A 124 -9.00 -14.37 -21.73
N PRO A 125 -10.31 -14.18 -21.91
CA PRO A 125 -10.85 -13.61 -23.14
C PRO A 125 -10.56 -12.10 -23.21
N ILE A 126 -10.14 -11.63 -24.38
CA ILE A 126 -9.89 -10.22 -24.67
C ILE A 126 -10.64 -9.78 -25.92
N VAL A 127 -11.03 -8.51 -25.95
CA VAL A 127 -11.62 -7.86 -27.14
C VAL A 127 -10.62 -6.85 -27.66
N ARG A 128 -10.21 -7.00 -28.92
CA ARG A 128 -9.35 -6.03 -29.60
C ARG A 128 -10.14 -4.75 -29.94
N PRO A 129 -9.47 -3.62 -30.18
CA PRO A 129 -10.12 -2.40 -30.67
C PRO A 129 -10.95 -2.64 -31.92
N ASP A 130 -10.49 -3.57 -32.77
CA ASP A 130 -11.12 -3.96 -34.03
C ASP A 130 -12.40 -4.80 -33.81
N GLY A 131 -12.84 -5.00 -32.56
CA GLY A 131 -14.01 -5.82 -32.19
C GLY A 131 -13.76 -7.32 -32.22
N THR A 132 -12.59 -7.77 -32.67
CA THR A 132 -12.24 -9.19 -32.73
C THR A 132 -11.99 -9.77 -31.33
N LYS A 133 -12.55 -10.95 -31.07
CA LYS A 133 -12.36 -11.70 -29.82
C LYS A 133 -11.10 -12.55 -29.92
N ALA A 134 -10.20 -12.38 -28.98
CA ALA A 134 -9.01 -13.23 -28.86
C ALA A 134 -8.89 -13.75 -27.43
N THR A 135 -7.97 -14.67 -27.18
CA THR A 135 -7.79 -15.25 -25.85
C THR A 135 -6.31 -15.23 -25.46
N LEU A 136 -6.03 -14.96 -24.19
CA LEU A 136 -4.71 -15.09 -23.60
C LEU A 136 -4.69 -16.36 -22.75
N LEU A 137 -3.74 -17.25 -23.03
CA LEU A 137 -3.43 -18.37 -22.16
C LEU A 137 -2.41 -17.90 -21.12
N ILE A 138 -2.86 -17.84 -19.87
CA ILE A 138 -2.09 -17.43 -18.70
C ILE A 138 -1.72 -18.69 -17.92
N PRO A 139 -0.43 -19.09 -17.92
CA PRO A 139 0.05 -20.17 -17.07
C PRO A 139 -0.28 -19.94 -15.59
N GLY A 140 -0.68 -21.00 -14.89
CA GLY A 140 -1.09 -20.97 -13.50
C GLY A 140 -0.04 -20.33 -12.59
N TRP A 141 1.21 -20.75 -12.75
CA TRP A 141 2.33 -20.31 -11.92
C TRP A 141 2.56 -18.79 -11.98
N ILE A 142 2.23 -18.12 -13.10
CA ILE A 142 2.35 -16.66 -13.21
C ILE A 142 1.37 -15.96 -12.27
N ARG A 143 0.18 -16.56 -12.07
CA ARG A 143 -0.91 -16.02 -11.25
C ARG A 143 -0.54 -15.93 -9.78
N GLU A 144 0.19 -16.94 -9.29
CA GLU A 144 0.76 -16.98 -7.95
C GLU A 144 2.02 -16.12 -7.86
N ARG A 145 2.95 -16.32 -8.80
CA ARG A 145 4.30 -15.73 -8.76
C ARG A 145 4.33 -14.22 -8.86
N THR A 146 3.37 -13.61 -9.55
CA THR A 146 3.31 -12.15 -9.65
C THR A 146 3.25 -11.51 -8.26
N ALA A 147 2.54 -12.13 -7.31
CA ALA A 147 2.37 -11.60 -5.95
C ALA A 147 3.64 -11.67 -5.09
N GLU A 148 4.62 -12.49 -5.46
CA GLU A 148 5.88 -12.65 -4.73
C GLU A 148 6.72 -11.38 -4.72
N VAL A 149 6.55 -10.48 -5.69
CA VAL A 149 7.24 -9.18 -5.72
C VAL A 149 7.04 -8.37 -4.43
N LEU A 150 5.95 -8.59 -3.70
CA LEU A 150 5.67 -7.93 -2.42
C LEU A 150 6.51 -8.49 -1.25
N PHE A 151 7.09 -9.69 -1.42
CA PHE A 151 7.82 -10.44 -0.42
C PHE A 151 9.32 -10.60 -0.75
N GLU A 152 9.71 -10.41 -2.01
CA GLU A 152 11.10 -10.55 -2.50
C GLU A 152 11.99 -9.31 -2.31
N GLY A 153 11.47 -8.26 -1.67
CA GLY A 153 12.23 -7.03 -1.44
C GLY A 153 13.51 -7.24 -0.63
N ASP A 154 14.55 -6.49 -0.97
CA ASP A 154 15.81 -6.46 -0.24
C ASP A 154 15.63 -5.82 1.15
N GLU A 155 16.26 -6.39 2.18
CA GLU A 155 16.02 -5.97 3.58
C GLU A 155 16.44 -4.52 3.87
N ASP A 156 17.36 -3.96 3.09
CA ASP A 156 18.00 -2.67 3.35
C ASP A 156 17.51 -1.54 2.41
N ASP A 157 17.28 -1.81 1.13
CA ASP A 157 16.88 -0.77 0.15
C ASP A 157 15.37 -0.76 -0.13
N GLU A 158 14.78 -1.92 -0.43
CA GLU A 158 13.36 -2.06 -0.76
C GLU A 158 12.70 -3.09 0.17
N PRO A 159 12.45 -2.73 1.44
CA PRO A 159 12.00 -3.70 2.43
C PRO A 159 10.67 -4.32 1.99
N ASN A 160 10.61 -5.65 2.05
CA ASN A 160 9.36 -6.37 1.84
C ASN A 160 8.28 -5.96 2.87
N LEU A 161 7.03 -6.33 2.62
CA LEU A 161 5.91 -5.91 3.47
C LEU A 161 6.07 -6.34 4.94
N ALA A 162 6.64 -7.52 5.19
CA ALA A 162 6.84 -8.04 6.54
C ALA A 162 7.96 -7.27 7.29
N HIS A 163 9.11 -7.05 6.64
CA HIS A 163 10.19 -6.24 7.18
C HIS A 163 9.76 -4.79 7.40
N CYS A 164 8.93 -4.21 6.52
CA CYS A 164 8.41 -2.86 6.71
C CYS A 164 7.58 -2.77 8.00
N ILE A 165 6.75 -3.77 8.31
CA ILE A 165 6.00 -3.87 9.58
C ILE A 165 6.95 -3.96 10.76
N LEU A 166 7.93 -4.87 10.70
CA LEU A 166 8.88 -5.08 11.81
C LEU A 166 9.78 -3.85 12.03
N ASN A 167 10.24 -3.19 10.96
CA ASN A 167 11.02 -1.95 11.01
C ASN A 167 10.21 -0.83 11.67
N THR A 168 8.92 -0.69 11.33
CA THR A 168 8.03 0.26 12.01
C THR A 168 7.92 -0.05 13.51
N LEU A 169 7.75 -1.32 13.89
CA LEU A 169 7.65 -1.71 15.29
C LEU A 169 8.97 -1.49 16.06
N LEU A 170 10.13 -1.68 15.42
CA LEU A 170 11.44 -1.44 16.01
C LEU A 170 11.66 0.03 16.37
N LYS A 171 11.20 0.96 15.52
CA LYS A 171 11.31 2.41 15.76
C LYS A 171 10.56 2.88 17.01
N MET A 172 9.60 2.09 17.49
CA MET A 172 8.73 2.45 18.62
C MET A 172 9.25 1.93 19.96
N GLY A 173 8.84 2.61 21.03
CA GLY A 173 9.07 2.15 22.41
C GLY A 173 8.44 0.77 22.70
N PRO A 174 9.03 -0.05 23.59
CA PRO A 174 8.55 -1.41 23.88
C PRO A 174 7.07 -1.54 24.22
N ASP A 175 6.52 -0.56 24.96
CA ASP A 175 5.13 -0.59 25.45
C ASP A 175 4.10 -0.43 24.33
N LEU A 176 4.45 0.24 23.24
CA LEU A 176 3.56 0.49 22.11
C LEU A 176 3.47 -0.71 21.16
N ARG A 177 4.47 -1.59 21.14
CA ARG A 177 4.61 -2.65 20.14
C ARG A 177 3.50 -3.70 20.23
N LYS A 178 3.17 -4.14 21.45
CA LYS A 178 2.14 -5.18 21.66
C LYS A 178 0.73 -4.68 21.32
N PRO A 179 0.27 -3.50 21.78
CA PRO A 179 -1.03 -2.96 21.36
C PRO A 179 -1.17 -2.79 19.84
N LEU A 180 -0.09 -2.40 19.15
CA LEU A 180 -0.12 -2.13 17.71
C LEU A 180 -0.10 -3.43 16.87
N ILE A 181 0.73 -4.41 17.22
CA ILE A 181 0.82 -5.69 16.48
C ILE A 181 -0.43 -6.58 16.68
N CYS A 182 -1.17 -6.39 17.77
CA CYS A 182 -2.47 -7.02 18.01
C CYS A 182 -3.58 -6.50 17.09
N ASN A 183 -3.39 -5.33 16.48
CA ASN A 183 -4.43 -4.60 15.77
C ASN A 183 -3.89 -4.14 14.41
N ILE A 184 -3.53 -5.10 13.55
CA ILE A 184 -3.07 -4.80 12.18
C ILE A 184 -4.28 -4.67 11.26
N LEU A 185 -4.38 -3.52 10.59
CA LEU A 185 -5.41 -3.21 9.61
C LEU A 185 -4.80 -3.09 8.20
N LEU A 186 -5.33 -3.86 7.26
CA LEU A 186 -4.97 -3.79 5.84
C LEU A 186 -5.95 -2.88 5.08
N VAL A 187 -5.43 -1.88 4.39
CA VAL A 187 -6.18 -0.88 3.61
C VAL A 187 -5.55 -0.76 2.22
N GLY A 188 -6.29 -0.20 1.27
CA GLY A 188 -5.79 0.11 -0.08
C GLY A 188 -6.22 -0.90 -1.13
N GLY A 189 -6.00 -0.57 -2.40
CA GLY A 189 -6.44 -1.40 -3.53
C GLY A 189 -5.70 -2.74 -3.60
N THR A 190 -4.39 -2.73 -3.39
CA THR A 190 -3.54 -3.94 -3.46
C THR A 190 -3.85 -4.91 -2.33
N SER A 191 -4.35 -4.41 -1.19
CA SER A 191 -4.77 -5.26 -0.06
C SER A 191 -5.98 -6.16 -0.36
N GLY A 192 -6.69 -5.90 -1.47
CA GLY A 192 -7.78 -6.73 -1.97
C GLY A 192 -7.33 -8.04 -2.65
N LEU A 193 -6.03 -8.23 -2.86
CA LEU A 193 -5.47 -9.44 -3.47
C LEU A 193 -5.81 -10.68 -2.61
N PRO A 194 -6.48 -11.71 -3.17
CA PRO A 194 -6.86 -12.90 -2.41
C PRO A 194 -5.63 -13.60 -1.80
N GLY A 195 -5.72 -13.99 -0.53
CA GLY A 195 -4.64 -14.69 0.18
C GLY A 195 -3.53 -13.80 0.75
N LEU A 196 -3.46 -12.51 0.38
CA LEU A 196 -2.38 -11.61 0.81
C LEU A 196 -2.25 -11.51 2.33
N GLN A 197 -3.37 -11.37 3.04
CA GLN A 197 -3.39 -11.28 4.50
C GLN A 197 -2.82 -12.54 5.15
N SER A 198 -3.24 -13.73 4.70
CA SER A 198 -2.78 -15.02 5.23
C SER A 198 -1.29 -15.20 4.94
N ARG A 199 -0.84 -14.85 3.73
CA ARG A 199 0.57 -14.92 3.34
C ARG A 199 1.43 -13.96 4.16
N LEU A 200 1.01 -12.71 4.33
CA LEU A 200 1.72 -11.72 5.15
C LEU A 200 1.85 -12.19 6.60
N LYS A 201 0.80 -12.80 7.16
CA LYS A 201 0.85 -13.40 8.50
C LYS A 201 1.85 -14.56 8.56
N GLN A 202 1.85 -15.44 7.57
CA GLN A 202 2.80 -16.54 7.50
C GLN A 202 4.24 -16.03 7.44
N GLU A 203 4.51 -14.96 6.68
CA GLU A 203 5.84 -14.37 6.63
C GLU A 203 6.27 -13.77 7.96
N LEU A 204 5.40 -12.95 8.57
CA LEU A 204 5.68 -12.41 9.92
C LEU A 204 5.97 -13.53 10.93
N LEU A 205 5.21 -14.63 10.86
CA LEU A 205 5.44 -15.79 11.74
C LEU A 205 6.73 -16.54 11.40
N ARG A 206 7.09 -16.68 10.13
CA ARG A 206 8.35 -17.30 9.70
C ARG A 206 9.54 -16.52 10.25
N ILE A 207 9.56 -15.20 10.04
CA ILE A 207 10.63 -14.32 10.53
C ILE A 207 10.72 -14.37 12.06
N MET A 208 9.59 -14.46 12.77
CA MET A 208 9.60 -14.43 14.23
C MET A 208 9.85 -15.79 14.90
N ARG A 209 9.54 -16.90 14.23
CA ARG A 209 9.75 -18.27 14.74
C ARG A 209 11.13 -18.80 14.40
N ASP A 210 11.49 -18.71 13.12
CA ASP A 210 12.72 -19.25 12.57
C ASP A 210 13.50 -18.14 11.83
N PRO A 211 13.98 -17.11 12.56
CA PRO A 211 14.72 -16.00 11.96
C PRO A 211 16.06 -16.46 11.39
N THR A 212 16.47 -15.82 10.30
CA THR A 212 17.85 -15.90 9.83
C THR A 212 18.81 -15.29 10.88
N LYS A 213 20.11 -15.58 10.77
CA LYS A 213 21.12 -15.00 11.67
C LYS A 213 21.09 -13.46 11.67
N HIS A 214 20.74 -12.84 10.55
CA HIS A 214 20.60 -11.40 10.42
C HIS A 214 19.31 -10.90 11.10
N GLU A 215 18.16 -11.50 10.76
CA GLU A 215 16.86 -11.18 11.36
C GLU A 215 16.88 -11.33 12.89
N GLN A 216 17.56 -12.35 13.41
CA GLN A 216 17.72 -12.57 14.84
C GLN A 216 18.46 -11.42 15.54
N ARG A 217 19.47 -10.85 14.88
CA ARG A 217 20.24 -9.69 15.41
C ARG A 217 19.40 -8.42 15.37
N ARG A 218 18.65 -8.20 14.29
CA ARG A 218 17.86 -6.97 14.06
C ARG A 218 16.55 -6.96 14.83
N TYR A 219 15.78 -8.05 14.76
CA TYR A 219 14.43 -8.16 15.30
C TYR A 219 14.35 -8.91 16.64
N GLY A 220 15.48 -9.21 17.28
CA GLY A 220 15.53 -10.02 18.52
C GLY A 220 14.57 -9.58 19.62
N SER A 221 14.34 -8.27 19.77
CA SER A 221 13.39 -7.73 20.76
C SER A 221 11.91 -7.96 20.41
N LEU A 222 11.60 -8.19 19.13
CA LEU A 222 10.24 -8.38 18.62
C LEU A 222 9.81 -9.84 18.62
N LEU A 223 10.73 -10.81 18.53
CA LEU A 223 10.42 -12.24 18.34
C LEU A 223 9.41 -12.79 19.37
N ARG A 224 9.43 -12.26 20.61
CA ARG A 224 8.49 -12.65 21.67
C ARG A 224 7.03 -12.25 21.40
N LEU A 225 6.79 -11.32 20.47
CA LEU A 225 5.47 -10.84 20.08
C LEU A 225 4.77 -11.73 19.06
N GLN A 226 5.36 -12.86 18.64
CA GLN A 226 4.77 -13.76 17.63
C GLN A 226 3.32 -14.17 17.90
N LYS A 227 2.96 -14.41 19.19
CA LYS A 227 1.60 -14.80 19.59
C LYS A 227 0.61 -13.64 19.62
N ALA A 228 1.12 -12.42 19.55
CA ALA A 228 0.32 -11.19 19.58
C ALA A 228 -0.08 -10.73 18.18
N ILE A 229 0.50 -11.28 17.09
CA ILE A 229 0.13 -10.90 15.73
C ILE A 229 -1.34 -11.21 15.48
N ARG A 230 -2.12 -10.17 15.17
CA ARG A 230 -3.53 -10.32 14.78
C ARG A 230 -3.91 -9.28 13.74
N PHE A 231 -4.60 -9.77 12.71
CA PHE A 231 -5.24 -8.94 11.71
C PHE A 231 -6.70 -8.73 12.08
N ILE A 232 -7.16 -7.48 12.06
CA ILE A 232 -8.50 -7.10 12.51
C ILE A 232 -9.59 -7.78 11.65
N ASP A 233 -9.36 -7.90 10.35
CA ASP A 233 -10.32 -8.46 9.40
C ASP A 233 -10.26 -9.99 9.28
N ASN A 234 -9.44 -10.68 10.09
CA ASN A 234 -9.38 -12.14 10.04
C ASN A 234 -10.64 -12.76 10.66
N PRO A 235 -11.48 -13.48 9.90
CA PRO A 235 -12.72 -14.05 10.42
C PRO A 235 -12.50 -15.06 11.54
N GLU A 236 -11.37 -15.77 11.57
CA GLU A 236 -11.06 -16.77 12.60
C GLU A 236 -10.61 -16.15 13.92
N GLU A 237 -10.02 -14.95 13.90
CA GLU A 237 -9.38 -14.34 15.06
C GLU A 237 -10.13 -13.12 15.61
N SER A 238 -10.99 -12.52 14.79
CA SER A 238 -11.86 -11.45 15.25
C SER A 238 -13.05 -12.07 15.98
N LYS A 239 -13.26 -11.74 17.27
CA LYS A 239 -14.52 -12.01 17.98
C LYS A 239 -15.68 -11.14 17.46
N GLY A 240 -15.54 -10.51 16.30
CA GLY A 240 -16.46 -9.53 15.71
C GLY A 240 -16.96 -9.96 14.34
N ALA A 241 -17.58 -9.04 13.61
CA ALA A 241 -18.26 -9.29 12.33
C ALA A 241 -17.31 -9.55 11.13
N GLY A 242 -16.01 -9.79 11.35
CA GLY A 242 -15.01 -9.95 10.30
C GLY A 242 -14.82 -8.68 9.46
N ARG A 243 -14.57 -8.85 8.15
CA ARG A 243 -14.40 -7.74 7.20
C ARG A 243 -15.75 -7.08 6.89
N ILE A 244 -16.07 -5.99 7.58
CA ILE A 244 -17.31 -5.21 7.37
C ILE A 244 -17.23 -4.38 6.07
N PHE A 245 -16.10 -3.70 5.87
CA PHE A 245 -15.89 -2.82 4.72
C PHE A 245 -14.76 -3.32 3.82
N MET A 246 -14.90 -3.15 2.50
CA MET A 246 -13.84 -3.48 1.55
C MET A 246 -12.63 -2.57 1.77
N SER A 247 -11.42 -3.14 1.69
CA SER A 247 -10.19 -2.47 2.10
C SER A 247 -9.85 -1.21 1.27
N ASN A 248 -10.29 -1.15 0.01
CA ASN A 248 -10.06 -0.02 -0.89
C ASN A 248 -10.93 1.23 -0.56
N VAL A 249 -12.08 1.05 0.11
CA VAL A 249 -13.01 2.15 0.44
C VAL A 249 -12.97 2.57 1.90
N ARG A 250 -12.23 1.84 2.76
CA ARG A 250 -12.17 2.14 4.20
C ARG A 250 -11.70 3.54 4.54
N GLY A 251 -10.78 4.10 3.76
CA GLY A 251 -10.35 5.50 3.95
C GLY A 251 -11.51 6.48 3.82
N TRP A 252 -12.32 6.32 2.77
CA TRP A 252 -13.51 7.14 2.49
C TRP A 252 -14.60 6.98 3.54
N ILE A 253 -14.89 5.75 3.93
CA ILE A 253 -15.89 5.46 4.97
C ILE A 253 -15.45 6.03 6.31
N GLY A 254 -14.16 5.90 6.66
CA GLY A 254 -13.60 6.51 7.87
C GLY A 254 -13.72 8.04 7.85
N GLY A 255 -13.53 8.68 6.70
CA GLY A 255 -13.76 10.12 6.52
C GLY A 255 -15.23 10.51 6.70
N SER A 256 -16.15 9.74 6.12
CA SER A 256 -17.60 9.94 6.28
C SER A 256 -18.05 9.82 7.75
N LEU A 257 -17.55 8.82 8.47
CA LEU A 257 -17.81 8.64 9.90
C LEU A 257 -17.25 9.82 10.72
N MET A 258 -16.01 10.23 10.45
CA MET A 258 -15.39 11.36 11.15
C MET A 258 -16.20 12.65 10.96
N GLY A 259 -16.60 12.96 9.72
CA GLY A 259 -17.39 14.15 9.42
C GLY A 259 -18.79 14.12 10.04
N SER A 260 -19.42 12.95 10.09
CA SER A 260 -20.75 12.79 10.70
C SER A 260 -20.71 12.94 12.22
N LEU A 261 -19.66 12.46 12.87
CA LEU A 261 -19.47 12.56 14.32
C LEU A 261 -18.87 13.89 14.77
N LYS A 262 -18.41 14.74 13.83
CA LYS A 262 -17.63 15.95 14.12
C LYS A 262 -16.51 15.68 15.13
N MET A 263 -15.85 14.53 14.98
CA MET A 263 -14.70 14.19 15.84
C MET A 263 -13.66 15.31 15.67
N SER A 264 -13.18 15.84 16.80
CA SER A 264 -12.49 17.13 16.93
C SER A 264 -11.14 17.19 16.18
N SER A 265 -11.20 17.37 14.86
CA SER A 265 -10.10 17.93 14.09
C SER A 265 -10.37 19.43 13.88
N GLU A 266 -9.31 20.22 13.71
CA GLU A 266 -9.48 21.64 13.39
C GLU A 266 -10.10 21.76 11.99
N GLU A 267 -11.37 22.18 11.96
CA GLU A 267 -12.06 22.52 10.72
C GLU A 267 -11.76 23.98 10.36
N LEU A 268 -11.19 24.20 9.18
CA LEU A 268 -10.96 25.54 8.67
C LEU A 268 -12.24 26.06 8.01
N THR A 269 -12.90 27.01 8.66
CA THR A 269 -14.07 27.66 8.06
C THR A 269 -13.65 28.62 6.95
N ARG A 270 -14.58 28.92 6.04
CA ARG A 270 -14.32 29.85 4.93
C ARG A 270 -13.87 31.23 5.42
N GLU A 271 -14.39 31.67 6.56
CA GLU A 271 -14.07 32.96 7.16
C GLU A 271 -12.64 32.99 7.73
N LYS A 272 -12.12 31.83 8.16
CA LYS A 272 -10.75 31.66 8.68
C LYS A 272 -9.74 31.36 7.57
N TYR A 273 -10.17 31.11 6.34
CA TYR A 273 -9.31 30.76 5.23
C TYR A 273 -8.58 31.99 4.70
N THR A 274 -7.26 32.01 4.82
CA THR A 274 -6.38 33.12 4.41
C THR A 274 -5.74 32.92 3.04
N GLY A 275 -6.28 32.00 2.21
CA GLY A 275 -5.70 31.62 0.92
C GLY A 275 -4.85 30.35 0.95
N HIS A 276 -4.51 29.85 2.15
CA HIS A 276 -3.80 28.59 2.35
C HIS A 276 -4.42 27.77 3.47
N VAL A 277 -4.37 26.45 3.34
CA VAL A 277 -4.75 25.51 4.41
C VAL A 277 -3.51 25.25 5.24
N THR A 278 -3.61 25.40 6.56
CA THR A 278 -2.52 25.08 7.48
C THR A 278 -2.23 23.59 7.43
N ASP A 279 -0.96 23.22 7.27
CA ASP A 279 -0.51 21.84 7.35
C ASP A 279 0.19 21.59 8.69
N TRP A 280 0.66 20.35 8.88
CA TRP A 280 1.39 19.93 10.07
C TRP A 280 2.78 20.59 10.21
N SER A 281 3.27 21.28 9.18
CA SER A 281 4.55 22.01 9.20
C SER A 281 4.41 23.43 9.74
N ILE A 282 3.22 24.03 9.60
CA ILE A 282 2.87 25.34 10.15
C ILE A 282 2.53 25.16 11.64
N GLY A 283 3.53 24.74 12.41
CA GLY A 283 3.49 24.89 13.86
C GLY A 283 3.49 26.37 14.20
N HIS A 284 2.70 26.76 15.19
CA HIS A 284 2.88 28.04 15.88
C HIS A 284 4.19 27.96 16.68
N TRP A 285 5.34 27.98 16.00
CA TRP A 285 6.68 27.73 16.55
C TRP A 285 7.22 28.86 17.45
N GLY A 286 6.34 29.71 18.00
CA GLY A 286 6.69 30.67 19.02
C GLY A 286 5.99 32.00 18.87
N ILE A 287 4.75 32.11 19.34
CA ILE A 287 4.24 33.34 19.97
C ILE A 287 3.28 32.89 21.09
N PRO A 288 3.57 33.14 22.38
CA PRO A 288 2.59 32.92 23.45
C PRO A 288 1.36 33.81 23.20
N PRO A 289 0.15 33.40 23.61
CA PRO A 289 -1.08 34.15 23.36
C PRO A 289 -1.15 35.39 24.25
N SER A 290 -0.34 36.40 23.94
CA SER A 290 -0.49 37.77 24.40
C SER A 290 0.18 38.65 23.36
N ILE A 291 -0.55 39.66 22.89
CA ILE A 291 -0.18 40.61 21.82
C ILE A 291 -0.57 40.12 20.41
N ALA A 292 -1.88 40.01 20.19
CA ALA A 292 -2.41 40.40 18.88
C ALA A 292 -2.40 41.94 18.82
N PRO A 293 -1.71 42.60 17.87
CA PRO A 293 -1.90 44.02 17.66
C PRO A 293 -3.26 44.23 17.00
N THR A 294 -4.17 44.81 17.76
CA THR A 294 -5.33 45.54 17.26
C THR A 294 -4.85 46.72 16.41
N ALA A 295 -5.14 46.72 15.11
CA ALA A 295 -5.72 47.84 14.35
C ALA A 295 -5.33 47.79 12.84
N PRO A 296 -6.23 48.20 11.93
CA PRO A 296 -5.99 48.22 10.50
C PRO A 296 -5.20 49.48 10.09
N ILE A 297 -4.21 49.34 9.22
CA ILE A 297 -3.54 50.49 8.60
C ILE A 297 -4.38 50.95 7.40
N THR A 298 -5.05 52.08 7.59
CA THR A 298 -5.64 52.93 6.55
C THR A 298 -4.56 53.42 5.58
N LEU A 299 -4.75 53.16 4.29
CA LEU A 299 -4.02 53.79 3.20
C LEU A 299 -4.53 55.23 3.02
N THR A 300 -3.67 56.22 3.26
CA THR A 300 -3.88 57.59 2.77
C THR A 300 -2.73 57.99 1.86
N SER A 301 -3.06 58.11 0.59
CA SER A 301 -2.30 58.78 -0.46
C SER A 301 -2.36 60.31 -0.26
N THR A 302 -1.23 60.99 -0.34
CA THR A 302 -1.18 62.36 -0.87
C THR A 302 0.20 62.64 -1.48
N SER A 303 0.16 62.90 -2.77
CA SER A 303 1.16 63.52 -3.65
C SER A 303 1.39 65.00 -3.33
N THR A 304 2.62 65.49 -3.54
CA THR A 304 3.04 66.78 -4.16
C THR A 304 4.55 66.93 -3.95
N GLU A 305 5.39 66.77 -4.97
CA GLU A 305 5.86 67.78 -5.94
C GLU A 305 6.97 68.73 -5.44
N ALA A 306 7.92 68.96 -6.36
CA ALA A 306 8.74 70.15 -6.59
C ALA A 306 10.20 70.20 -6.05
N SER A 307 11.10 69.82 -6.97
CA SER A 307 12.16 70.66 -7.57
C SER A 307 13.38 71.15 -6.76
N SER A 308 14.54 70.62 -7.19
CA SER A 308 15.79 71.31 -7.59
C SER A 308 16.50 72.27 -6.63
N SER A 309 17.79 71.99 -6.35
CA SER A 309 18.94 72.68 -6.96
C SER A 309 20.26 72.34 -6.23
N THR A 310 21.31 72.01 -7.00
CA THR A 310 22.75 72.42 -6.93
C THR A 310 23.32 72.92 -5.58
N SER A 311 24.56 72.72 -5.14
CA SER A 311 25.85 72.23 -5.67
C SER A 311 26.91 72.51 -4.57
N SER A 312 28.07 71.83 -4.63
CA SER A 312 29.37 72.16 -3.99
C SER A 312 29.42 72.23 -2.45
N THR A 313 30.39 71.65 -1.76
CA THR A 313 31.83 71.45 -2.03
C THR A 313 32.33 70.10 -1.54
#